data_AF-A0A7C3Q4U9-F1
#
_entry.id   AF-A0A7C3Q4U9-F1
#
_cell.length_a   1.000
_cell.length_b   1.000
_cell.length_c   1.000
_cell.angle_alpha   90.00
_cell.angle_beta   90.00
_cell.angle_gamma   90.00
#
_symmetry.space_group_name_H-M   'P 1'
#
loop_
_entity.id
_entity.type
_entity.pdbx_description
1 polymer ?
#
loop_
_entity_poly.entity_id
_entity_poly.type
_entity_poly.pdbx_seq_one_letter_code
_entity_poly.pdbx_strand_id
1 'polypeptide(L)'
;MRQARSYWAELPASRAMAAAPSSKPSRRSRRPHRAWNRAVSCFSGVSWAGLYQPERRGRRHEYNAGVNLRPLGATGLHVSPIGFGCFQLGGEGWGTYSLRDTQRAVRRAVELGVRLFDTAPVYGFGRSEELLAGSLGRDRQSVVIVSKAGLVWDAQKRVKHDNRPESLRSQLEGSLRRLRREALDVLLLHWPDPAVVLAES
;
A
#
# COMPACT_ATOMS: atom_id res chain seq x y z
N MET A 1 -26.48 3.55 32.57
CA MET A 1 -25.38 2.96 33.37
C MET A 1 -25.32 1.46 33.15
N ARG A 2 -24.41 0.98 32.28
CA ARG A 2 -23.90 -0.40 32.27
C ARG A 2 -22.43 -0.32 31.87
N GLN A 3 -21.56 -0.73 32.77
CA GLN A 3 -20.10 -0.67 32.64
C GLN A 3 -19.60 -1.71 31.63
N ALA A 4 -18.63 -1.31 30.81
CA ALA A 4 -17.85 -2.18 29.96
C ALA A 4 -16.48 -2.46 30.60
N ARG A 5 -16.19 -3.77 30.76
CA ARG A 5 -14.90 -4.49 30.67
C ARG A 5 -13.63 -3.92 31.33
N SER A 6 -12.99 -4.78 32.12
CA SER A 6 -11.54 -4.87 32.26
C SER A 6 -11.10 -6.34 32.19
N TYR A 7 -10.43 -6.74 31.12
CA TYR A 7 -9.67 -8.00 31.04
C TYR A 7 -8.28 -7.67 30.50
N TRP A 8 -7.38 -7.30 31.41
CA TRP A 8 -5.94 -7.27 31.21
C TRP A 8 -5.31 -7.98 32.42
N ALA A 9 -4.87 -9.22 32.21
CA ALA A 9 -3.94 -9.94 33.07
C ALA A 9 -3.12 -10.85 32.15
N GLU A 10 -1.87 -10.47 31.89
CA GLU A 10 -0.66 -11.08 32.46
C GLU A 10 -0.07 -12.18 31.55
N LEU A 11 1.05 -11.87 30.89
CA LEU A 11 1.99 -12.87 30.38
C LEU A 11 3.44 -12.39 30.69
N PRO A 12 4.29 -13.26 31.25
CA PRO A 12 5.62 -12.88 31.75
C PRO A 12 6.70 -12.83 30.66
N ALA A 13 7.73 -12.06 30.96
CA ALA A 13 8.87 -11.76 30.12
C ALA A 13 9.96 -12.85 30.11
N SER A 14 10.63 -12.93 28.95
CA SER A 14 12.04 -13.27 28.71
C SER A 14 12.58 -14.67 29.06
N ARG A 15 13.14 -15.33 28.03
CA ARG A 15 14.30 -16.21 28.18
C ARG A 15 15.25 -16.01 27.00
N ALA A 16 16.47 -15.57 27.32
CA ALA A 16 17.57 -15.40 26.38
C ALA A 16 18.11 -16.76 25.91
N MET A 17 18.52 -16.85 24.64
CA MET A 17 19.37 -17.94 24.15
C MET A 17 20.58 -17.39 23.39
N ALA A 18 21.71 -18.07 23.62
CA ALA A 18 23.07 -17.67 23.36
C ALA A 18 23.49 -17.75 21.88
N ALA A 19 24.59 -17.05 21.58
CA ALA A 19 25.28 -16.99 20.29
C ALA A 19 26.23 -18.18 20.07
N ALA A 20 26.46 -18.52 18.79
CA ALA A 20 27.55 -19.37 18.30
C ALA A 20 28.09 -18.86 16.94
N PRO A 21 29.34 -19.19 16.54
CA PRO A 21 30.18 -18.27 15.77
C PRO A 21 30.46 -18.65 14.29
N SER A 22 31.06 -17.67 13.61
CA SER A 22 32.05 -17.75 12.51
C SER A 22 31.58 -17.87 11.04
N SER A 23 31.94 -16.88 10.22
CA SER A 23 32.97 -16.98 9.15
C SER A 23 32.85 -15.81 8.15
N LYS A 24 33.99 -15.21 7.80
CA LYS A 24 34.25 -14.34 6.63
C LYS A 24 35.17 -15.12 5.67
N PRO A 25 35.50 -14.68 4.43
CA PRO A 25 35.06 -13.49 3.68
C PRO A 25 34.68 -13.80 2.20
N SER A 26 34.11 -12.84 1.46
CA SER A 26 34.62 -12.57 0.10
C SER A 26 34.27 -11.16 -0.39
N ARG A 27 35.28 -10.52 -0.99
CA ARG A 27 35.21 -9.24 -1.70
C ARG A 27 34.28 -9.37 -2.91
N ARG A 28 33.35 -8.44 -3.09
CA ARG A 28 32.80 -8.12 -4.42
C ARG A 28 32.81 -6.62 -4.68
N SER A 29 33.23 -6.34 -5.91
CA SER A 29 33.60 -5.07 -6.52
C SER A 29 32.59 -3.95 -6.38
N ARG A 30 33.08 -2.75 -6.03
CA ARG A 30 32.42 -1.46 -6.28
C ARG A 30 32.24 -1.27 -7.79
N ARG A 31 31.02 -0.94 -8.24
CA ARG A 31 30.76 -0.30 -9.53
C ARG A 31 30.14 1.08 -9.26
N PRO A 32 30.52 2.11 -10.04
CA PRO A 32 30.31 3.50 -9.66
C PRO A 32 28.87 3.97 -9.89
N HIS A 33 28.49 4.95 -9.07
CA HIS A 33 27.30 5.76 -9.20
C HIS A 33 27.33 6.55 -10.51
N ARG A 34 26.27 6.45 -11.32
CA ARG A 34 26.00 7.44 -12.38
C ARG A 34 25.12 8.53 -11.78
N ALA A 35 25.75 9.68 -11.53
CA ALA A 35 25.09 10.94 -11.31
C ALA A 35 24.24 11.31 -12.53
N TRP A 36 23.02 11.77 -12.32
CA TRP A 36 22.25 12.49 -13.32
C TRP A 36 22.15 13.94 -12.86
N ASN A 37 22.87 14.80 -13.57
CA ASN A 37 22.82 16.23 -13.40
C ASN A 37 21.47 16.77 -13.85
N ARG A 38 20.95 17.70 -13.05
CA ARG A 38 19.87 18.62 -13.39
C ARG A 38 20.26 19.42 -14.64
N ALA A 39 19.30 19.58 -15.55
CA ALA A 39 19.23 20.75 -16.41
C ALA A 39 17.80 21.29 -16.30
N VAL A 40 17.69 22.45 -15.64
CA VAL A 40 16.53 23.33 -15.70
C VAL A 40 16.63 24.07 -17.02
N SER A 41 15.55 24.11 -17.79
CA SER A 41 15.39 25.04 -18.91
C SER A 41 13.92 25.41 -18.99
N CYS A 42 13.65 26.69 -18.77
CA CYS A 42 12.37 27.33 -19.03
C CYS A 42 12.13 27.37 -20.54
N PHE A 43 10.97 26.90 -21.01
CA PHE A 43 10.41 27.35 -22.28
C PHE A 43 8.90 27.53 -22.16
N SER A 44 8.47 28.72 -22.55
CA SER A 44 7.11 29.21 -22.66
C SER A 44 6.41 28.63 -23.89
N GLY A 45 5.11 28.33 -23.74
CA GLY A 45 4.15 28.27 -24.84
C GLY A 45 4.14 27.00 -25.69
N VAL A 46 3.39 25.97 -25.27
CA VAL A 46 2.81 24.97 -26.19
C VAL A 46 1.41 24.57 -25.70
N SER A 47 0.45 24.59 -26.63
CA SER A 47 -0.94 24.15 -26.48
C SER A 47 -1.03 22.72 -25.93
N TRP A 48 -1.89 22.51 -24.92
CA TRP A 48 -2.12 21.24 -24.24
C TRP A 48 -3.05 20.25 -24.97
N ALA A 49 -3.32 20.47 -26.26
CA ALA A 49 -4.14 19.58 -27.07
C ALA A 49 -3.25 18.70 -27.96
N GLY A 50 -2.84 17.55 -27.43
CA GLY A 50 -2.20 16.49 -28.22
C GLY A 50 -0.75 16.25 -27.83
N LEU A 51 -0.55 15.28 -26.93
CA LEU A 51 0.56 14.31 -26.86
C LEU A 51 0.53 13.63 -25.47
N TYR A 52 -0.58 12.99 -25.14
CA TYR A 52 -0.55 11.87 -24.18
C TYR A 52 -0.71 10.58 -24.99
N GLN A 53 0.41 10.10 -25.52
CA GLN A 53 0.49 8.72 -25.98
C GLN A 53 0.99 7.91 -24.79
N PRO A 54 0.20 7.00 -24.20
CA PRO A 54 0.72 6.13 -23.17
C PRO A 54 1.75 5.21 -23.82
N GLU A 55 3.03 5.52 -23.63
CA GLU A 55 4.12 4.62 -23.99
C GLU A 55 3.84 3.27 -23.34
N ARG A 56 3.72 2.25 -24.19
CA ARG A 56 3.43 0.87 -23.81
C ARG A 56 4.57 0.36 -22.92
N ARG A 57 4.42 0.53 -21.60
CA ARG A 57 5.27 -0.08 -20.58
C ARG A 57 5.43 -1.57 -20.91
N GLY A 58 6.69 -2.00 -21.00
CA GLY A 58 7.14 -3.24 -21.62
C GLY A 58 6.49 -4.53 -21.10
N ARG A 59 6.52 -5.54 -21.99
CA ARG A 59 6.21 -6.97 -21.84
C ARG A 59 5.61 -7.37 -20.48
N ARG A 60 4.28 -7.36 -20.41
CA ARG A 60 3.48 -7.93 -19.32
C ARG A 60 3.76 -9.43 -19.25
N HIS A 61 4.09 -9.96 -18.08
CA HIS A 61 3.99 -11.39 -17.80
C HIS A 61 2.52 -11.80 -18.03
N GLU A 62 2.31 -12.66 -19.02
CA GLU A 62 1.01 -13.14 -19.48
C GLU A 62 0.46 -14.16 -18.48
N TYR A 63 0.05 -13.70 -17.29
CA TYR A 63 -0.80 -14.48 -16.40
C TYR A 63 -2.21 -14.52 -17.00
N ASN A 64 -2.39 -15.41 -17.98
CA ASN A 64 -3.62 -15.57 -18.74
C ASN A 64 -4.60 -16.48 -17.98
N ALA A 65 -5.17 -15.97 -16.88
CA ALA A 65 -6.25 -16.67 -16.17
C ALA A 65 -7.63 -16.47 -16.84
N GLY A 66 -7.69 -15.89 -18.04
CA GLY A 66 -8.97 -15.65 -18.74
C GLY A 66 -9.91 -14.66 -18.03
N VAL A 67 -9.42 -13.88 -17.06
CA VAL A 67 -10.23 -12.91 -16.32
C VAL A 67 -10.53 -11.71 -17.21
N ASN A 68 -11.81 -11.54 -17.57
CA ASN A 68 -12.27 -10.35 -18.30
C ASN A 68 -12.24 -9.12 -17.39
N LEU A 69 -11.35 -8.17 -17.70
CA LEU A 69 -11.21 -6.93 -16.93
C LEU A 69 -12.38 -5.98 -17.23
N ARG A 70 -12.81 -5.25 -16.21
CA ARG A 70 -13.90 -4.27 -16.29
C ARG A 70 -13.38 -2.87 -16.01
N PRO A 71 -13.96 -1.84 -16.64
CA PRO A 71 -13.61 -0.45 -16.33
C PRO A 71 -13.98 -0.12 -14.88
N LEU A 72 -13.12 0.65 -14.20
CA LEU A 72 -13.37 1.17 -12.86
C LEU A 72 -13.91 2.59 -12.96
N GLY A 73 -15.24 2.71 -13.12
CA GLY A 73 -15.90 4.00 -13.28
C GLY A 73 -15.30 4.83 -14.43
N ALA A 74 -15.12 6.13 -14.20
CA ALA A 74 -14.53 7.06 -15.18
C ALA A 74 -12.99 7.20 -15.06
N THR A 75 -12.32 6.33 -14.29
CA THR A 75 -10.88 6.49 -14.00
C THR A 75 -9.96 6.12 -15.17
N GLY A 76 -10.48 5.45 -16.20
CA GLY A 76 -9.68 4.84 -17.28
C GLY A 76 -8.95 3.54 -16.87
N LEU A 77 -9.02 3.15 -15.58
CA LEU A 77 -8.44 1.91 -15.08
C LEU A 77 -9.32 0.71 -15.43
N HIS A 78 -8.68 -0.44 -15.62
CA HIS A 78 -9.35 -1.73 -15.84
C HIS A 78 -8.92 -2.72 -14.75
N VAL A 79 -9.90 -3.35 -14.13
CA VAL A 79 -9.72 -4.20 -12.95
C VAL A 79 -10.40 -5.55 -13.12
N SER A 80 -9.94 -6.55 -12.38
CA SER A 80 -10.68 -7.82 -12.27
C SER A 80 -12.03 -7.58 -11.60
N PRO A 81 -13.09 -8.33 -11.97
CA PRO A 81 -14.42 -8.18 -11.36
C PRO A 81 -14.43 -8.61 -9.88
N ILE A 82 -13.43 -9.37 -9.45
CA ILE A 82 -13.17 -9.73 -8.05
C ILE A 82 -11.89 -9.01 -7.62
N GLY A 83 -11.96 -8.30 -6.50
CA GLY A 83 -10.80 -7.69 -5.84
C GLY A 83 -10.33 -8.50 -4.63
N PHE A 84 -9.10 -8.23 -4.18
CA PHE A 84 -8.54 -8.80 -2.97
C PHE A 84 -8.52 -7.75 -1.85
N GLY A 85 -9.30 -7.96 -0.80
CA GLY A 85 -9.30 -7.11 0.39
C GLY A 85 -8.12 -7.42 1.31
N CYS A 86 -7.47 -6.38 1.83
CA CYS A 86 -6.26 -6.49 2.64
C CYS A 86 -6.47 -6.01 4.10
N PHE A 87 -7.64 -6.17 4.70
CA PHE A 87 -7.84 -5.74 6.10
C PHE A 87 -7.33 -6.76 7.13
N GLN A 88 -7.52 -8.05 6.82
CA GLN A 88 -6.61 -9.13 7.22
C GLN A 88 -5.20 -8.77 6.71
N LEU A 89 -4.12 -9.52 6.74
CA LEU A 89 -2.75 -8.93 6.58
C LEU A 89 -2.37 -7.95 7.72
N GLY A 90 -3.20 -6.96 8.07
CA GLY A 90 -3.00 -6.01 9.18
C GLY A 90 -2.96 -6.67 10.56
N GLY A 91 -3.49 -7.89 10.70
CA GLY A 91 -3.39 -8.72 11.90
C GLY A 91 -4.43 -8.46 12.97
N GLU A 92 -4.94 -7.24 13.10
CA GLU A 92 -5.82 -6.86 14.21
C GLU A 92 -7.26 -7.34 14.00
N GLY A 93 -7.78 -8.11 14.96
CA GLY A 93 -9.18 -8.56 14.96
C GLY A 93 -9.50 -9.81 14.14
N TRP A 94 -8.49 -10.45 13.50
CA TRP A 94 -8.69 -11.54 12.54
C TRP A 94 -8.02 -12.87 12.93
N GLY A 95 -7.56 -13.00 14.17
CA GLY A 95 -6.83 -14.18 14.64
C GLY A 95 -5.37 -14.22 14.19
N THR A 96 -4.73 -15.40 14.32
CA THR A 96 -3.30 -15.60 14.03
C THR A 96 -3.10 -16.32 12.70
N TYR A 97 -2.16 -15.80 11.90
CA TYR A 97 -1.73 -16.42 10.64
C TYR A 97 -0.27 -16.09 10.39
N SER A 98 0.44 -16.99 9.70
CA SER A 98 1.86 -16.78 9.42
C SER A 98 2.06 -15.73 8.33
N LEU A 99 3.21 -15.03 8.38
CA LEU A 99 3.63 -14.13 7.29
C LEU A 99 3.67 -14.87 5.95
N ARG A 100 4.07 -16.14 5.94
CA ARG A 100 4.14 -16.98 4.75
C ARG A 100 2.76 -17.21 4.13
N ASP A 101 1.73 -17.42 4.95
CA ASP A 101 0.35 -17.62 4.46
C ASP A 101 -0.22 -16.35 3.89
N THR A 102 -0.04 -15.21 4.56
CA THR A 102 -0.40 -13.88 4.05
C THR A 102 0.21 -13.61 2.67
N GLN A 103 1.52 -13.80 2.55
CA GLN A 103 2.22 -13.57 1.29
C GLN A 103 1.77 -14.55 0.20
N ARG A 104 1.50 -15.80 0.56
CA ARG A 104 1.00 -16.81 -0.38
C ARG A 104 -0.39 -16.45 -0.89
N ALA A 105 -1.28 -15.95 -0.04
CA ALA A 105 -2.62 -15.54 -0.44
C ALA A 105 -2.59 -14.40 -1.47
N VAL A 106 -1.78 -13.36 -1.24
CA VAL A 106 -1.63 -12.23 -2.18
C VAL A 106 -1.06 -12.70 -3.52
N ARG A 107 0.03 -13.49 -3.51
CA ARG A 107 0.61 -14.03 -4.75
C ARG A 107 -0.37 -14.92 -5.50
N ARG A 108 -1.11 -15.76 -4.77
CA ARG A 108 -2.12 -16.63 -5.37
C ARG A 108 -3.24 -15.83 -6.03
N ALA A 109 -3.66 -14.70 -5.44
CA ALA A 109 -4.63 -13.81 -6.06
C ALA A 109 -4.13 -13.27 -7.41
N VAL A 110 -2.86 -12.84 -7.48
CA VAL A 110 -2.24 -12.39 -8.75
C VAL A 110 -2.19 -13.53 -9.78
N GLU A 111 -1.78 -14.73 -9.38
CA GLU A 111 -1.75 -15.93 -10.25
C GLU A 111 -3.13 -16.27 -10.81
N LEU A 112 -4.19 -16.07 -10.02
CA LEU A 112 -5.59 -16.28 -10.42
C LEU A 112 -6.16 -15.12 -11.27
N GLY A 113 -5.36 -14.11 -11.58
CA GLY A 113 -5.77 -12.98 -12.42
C GLY A 113 -6.42 -11.82 -11.68
N VAL A 114 -6.38 -11.79 -10.33
CA VAL A 114 -6.85 -10.62 -9.56
C VAL A 114 -5.91 -9.44 -9.81
N ARG A 115 -6.49 -8.30 -10.19
CA ARG A 115 -5.78 -7.05 -10.50
C ARG A 115 -6.24 -5.87 -9.65
N LEU A 116 -7.18 -6.05 -8.73
CA LEU A 116 -7.64 -5.02 -7.81
C LEU A 116 -7.31 -5.42 -6.38
N PHE A 117 -6.57 -4.59 -5.66
CA PHE A 117 -6.20 -4.79 -4.27
C PHE A 117 -6.64 -3.58 -3.44
N ASP A 118 -7.42 -3.82 -2.39
CA ASP A 118 -7.94 -2.78 -1.50
C ASP A 118 -7.26 -2.86 -0.13
N THR A 119 -6.66 -1.76 0.31
CA THR A 119 -6.00 -1.63 1.62
C THR A 119 -6.31 -0.27 2.26
N ALA A 120 -5.75 0.02 3.43
CA ALA A 120 -5.84 1.31 4.09
C ALA A 120 -4.72 1.44 5.16
N PRO A 121 -4.27 2.67 5.48
CA PRO A 121 -3.33 2.91 6.57
C PRO A 121 -3.81 2.40 7.92
N VAL A 122 -5.11 2.54 8.22
CA VAL A 122 -5.66 2.09 9.51
C VAL A 122 -5.62 0.56 9.67
N TYR A 123 -5.44 -0.20 8.59
CA TYR A 123 -5.39 -1.67 8.64
C TYR A 123 -4.06 -2.14 9.24
N GLY A 124 -4.07 -2.39 10.54
CA GLY A 124 -2.86 -2.70 11.31
C GLY A 124 -1.88 -1.53 11.37
N PHE A 125 -2.38 -0.29 11.36
CA PHE A 125 -1.58 0.94 11.50
C PHE A 125 -0.40 1.03 10.52
N GLY A 126 -0.65 0.70 9.25
CA GLY A 126 0.29 0.72 8.13
C GLY A 126 0.79 -0.67 7.73
N ARG A 127 0.67 -1.66 8.61
CA ARG A 127 1.18 -3.02 8.36
C ARG A 127 0.59 -3.67 7.12
N SER A 128 -0.70 -3.48 6.84
CA SER A 128 -1.33 -4.05 5.65
C SER A 128 -0.66 -3.56 4.35
N GLU A 129 -0.41 -2.25 4.24
CA GLU A 129 0.22 -1.66 3.06
C GLU A 129 1.66 -2.16 2.86
N GLU A 130 2.42 -2.27 3.94
CA GLU A 130 3.80 -2.79 3.90
C GLU A 130 3.84 -4.26 3.46
N LEU A 131 2.94 -5.08 3.99
CA LEU A 131 2.83 -6.49 3.65
C LEU A 131 2.33 -6.69 2.23
N LEU A 132 1.37 -5.89 1.77
CA LEU A 132 0.89 -5.92 0.40
C LEU A 132 2.03 -5.61 -0.57
N ALA A 133 2.78 -4.53 -0.34
CA ALA A 133 3.93 -4.16 -1.16
C ALA A 133 5.01 -5.25 -1.20
N GLY A 134 5.34 -5.82 -0.04
CA GLY A 134 6.30 -6.91 0.07
C GLY A 134 5.84 -8.18 -0.65
N SER A 135 4.54 -8.48 -0.57
CA SER A 135 3.95 -9.69 -1.17
C SER A 135 3.82 -9.60 -2.68
N LEU A 136 3.43 -8.43 -3.20
CA LEU A 136 3.32 -8.16 -4.64
C LEU A 136 4.70 -8.07 -5.30
N GLY A 137 5.73 -7.60 -4.58
CA GLY A 137 7.07 -7.48 -5.14
C GLY A 137 7.06 -6.66 -6.43
N ARG A 138 7.47 -7.26 -7.56
CA ARG A 138 7.49 -6.59 -8.87
C ARG A 138 6.09 -6.41 -9.48
N ASP A 139 5.13 -7.25 -9.14
CA ASP A 139 3.77 -7.20 -9.66
C ASP A 139 2.97 -6.00 -9.14
N ARG A 140 3.51 -5.26 -8.15
CA ARG A 140 2.89 -4.02 -7.64
C ARG A 140 2.67 -2.95 -8.73
N GLN A 141 3.36 -3.06 -9.86
CA GLN A 141 3.23 -2.15 -11.02
C GLN A 141 2.23 -2.65 -12.07
N SER A 142 1.72 -3.88 -11.95
CA SER A 142 0.81 -4.53 -12.90
C SER A 142 -0.60 -4.75 -12.34
N VAL A 143 -0.86 -4.23 -11.13
CA VAL A 143 -2.14 -4.28 -10.42
C VAL A 143 -2.59 -2.87 -10.03
N VAL A 144 -3.90 -2.70 -9.86
CA VAL A 144 -4.53 -1.51 -9.30
C VAL A 144 -4.58 -1.66 -7.78
N ILE A 145 -4.06 -0.67 -7.06
CA ILE A 145 -4.11 -0.56 -5.61
C ILE A 145 -4.99 0.61 -5.22
N VAL A 146 -6.05 0.30 -4.48
CA VAL A 146 -6.90 1.27 -3.79
C VAL A 146 -6.42 1.37 -2.35
N SER A 147 -6.10 2.58 -1.89
CA SER A 147 -5.90 2.86 -0.48
C SER A 147 -6.84 3.97 -0.02
N LYS A 148 -6.82 4.27 1.28
CA LYS A 148 -7.77 5.18 1.92
C LYS A 148 -7.04 6.22 2.76
N ALA A 149 -7.68 7.34 3.03
CA ALA A 149 -7.23 8.35 3.98
C ALA A 149 -8.42 8.91 4.78
N GLY A 150 -8.14 9.74 5.78
CA GLY A 150 -9.15 10.37 6.65
C GLY A 150 -9.23 9.78 8.05
N LEU A 151 -8.38 8.80 8.37
CA LEU A 151 -8.29 8.21 9.70
C LEU A 151 -6.85 8.30 10.22
N VAL A 152 -6.67 8.98 11.35
CA VAL A 152 -5.39 9.07 12.05
C VAL A 152 -5.49 8.42 13.42
N TRP A 153 -4.35 8.13 14.02
CA TRP A 153 -4.29 7.49 15.33
C TRP A 153 -3.20 8.11 16.20
N ASP A 154 -3.36 7.99 17.51
CA ASP A 154 -2.33 8.37 18.48
C ASP A 154 -1.41 7.21 18.87
N ALA A 155 -0.49 7.45 19.79
CA ALA A 155 0.44 6.44 20.30
C ALA A 155 -0.26 5.25 20.99
N GLN A 156 -1.50 5.45 21.47
CA GLN A 156 -2.34 4.41 22.07
C GLN A 156 -3.26 3.74 21.03
N LYS A 157 -3.04 3.98 19.73
CA LYS A 157 -3.81 3.39 18.63
C LYS A 157 -5.30 3.76 18.64
N ARG A 158 -5.65 4.88 19.29
CA ARG A 158 -7.02 5.41 19.26
C ARG A 158 -7.23 6.13 17.94
N VAL A 159 -8.21 5.68 17.16
CA VAL A 159 -8.49 6.20 15.82
C VAL A 159 -9.45 7.39 15.91
N LYS A 160 -9.20 8.43 15.11
CA LYS A 160 -10.08 9.58 14.92
C LYS A 160 -10.17 9.97 13.44
N HIS A 161 -11.23 10.68 13.09
CA HIS A 161 -11.38 11.26 11.76
C HIS A 161 -10.48 12.50 11.64
N ASP A 162 -9.87 12.69 10.49
CA ASP A 162 -9.10 13.89 10.17
C ASP A 162 -9.01 14.05 8.65
N ASN A 163 -9.96 14.80 8.10
CA ASN A 163 -10.08 15.03 6.66
C ASN A 163 -9.56 16.39 6.23
N ARG A 164 -8.78 17.08 7.07
CA ARG A 164 -8.15 18.34 6.67
C ARG A 164 -7.17 18.07 5.52
N PRO A 165 -7.12 18.91 4.47
CA PRO A 165 -6.28 18.68 3.29
C PRO A 165 -4.81 18.36 3.59
N GLU A 166 -4.21 19.04 4.56
CA GLU A 166 -2.84 18.80 5.01
C GLU A 166 -2.65 17.42 5.64
N SER A 167 -3.65 16.93 6.39
CA SER A 167 -3.65 15.60 6.98
C SER A 167 -3.79 14.54 5.90
N LEU A 168 -4.71 14.71 4.95
CA LEU A 168 -4.91 13.79 3.84
C LEU A 168 -3.67 13.67 2.95
N ARG A 169 -2.97 14.79 2.67
CA ARG A 169 -1.68 14.78 1.96
C ARG A 169 -0.63 13.98 2.74
N SER A 170 -0.49 14.21 4.04
CA SER A 170 0.46 13.46 4.88
C SER A 170 0.15 11.96 4.92
N GLN A 171 -1.12 11.59 5.01
CA GLN A 171 -1.58 10.20 4.97
C GLN A 171 -1.29 9.54 3.60
N LEU A 172 -1.53 10.24 2.50
CA LEU A 172 -1.19 9.78 1.15
C LEU A 172 0.31 9.54 1.02
N GLU A 173 1.16 10.48 1.44
CA GLU A 173 2.62 10.32 1.41
C GLU A 173 3.08 9.11 2.25
N GLY A 174 2.48 8.91 3.41
CA GLY A 174 2.72 7.72 4.24
C GLY A 174 2.37 6.43 3.50
N SER A 175 1.23 6.42 2.80
CA SER A 175 0.76 5.28 2.01
C SER A 175 1.70 4.99 0.84
N LEU A 176 2.14 6.01 0.11
CA LEU A 176 3.11 5.89 -0.99
C LEU A 176 4.44 5.26 -0.52
N ARG A 177 4.95 5.69 0.64
CA ARG A 177 6.16 5.11 1.25
C ARG A 177 5.98 3.63 1.59
N ARG A 178 4.90 3.26 2.28
CA ARG A 178 4.63 1.88 2.69
C ARG A 178 4.36 0.96 1.49
N LEU A 179 3.59 1.45 0.52
CA LEU A 179 3.28 0.75 -0.73
C LEU A 179 4.46 0.68 -1.71
N ARG A 180 5.52 1.49 -1.47
CA ARG A 180 6.70 1.61 -2.33
C ARG A 180 6.31 1.99 -3.77
N ARG A 181 5.50 3.05 -3.88
CA ARG A 181 4.99 3.62 -5.12
C ARG A 181 5.19 5.13 -5.17
N GLU A 182 5.32 5.65 -6.38
CA GLU A 182 5.40 7.10 -6.64
C GLU A 182 4.01 7.75 -6.75
N ALA A 183 3.02 6.96 -7.15
CA ALA A 183 1.62 7.36 -7.23
C ALA A 183 0.70 6.20 -6.83
N LEU A 184 -0.46 6.56 -6.26
CA LEU A 184 -1.55 5.64 -5.91
C LEU A 184 -2.57 5.65 -7.05
N ASP A 185 -3.15 4.49 -7.39
CA ASP A 185 -4.10 4.41 -8.50
C ASP A 185 -5.45 5.04 -8.13
N VAL A 186 -5.92 4.77 -6.90
CA VAL A 186 -7.15 5.35 -6.35
C VAL A 186 -6.95 5.62 -4.86
N LEU A 187 -7.25 6.84 -4.43
CA LEU A 187 -7.39 7.21 -3.03
C LEU A 187 -8.87 7.39 -2.71
N LEU A 188 -9.35 6.72 -1.67
CA LEU A 188 -10.70 6.92 -1.15
C LEU A 188 -10.67 7.68 0.18
N LEU A 189 -11.66 8.54 0.39
CA LEU A 189 -11.96 9.04 1.72
C LEU A 189 -12.61 7.91 2.52
N HIS A 190 -11.96 7.47 3.60
CA HIS A 190 -12.39 6.29 4.35
C HIS A 190 -13.71 6.55 5.08
N TRP A 191 -13.79 7.70 5.76
CA TRP A 191 -14.97 8.17 6.47
C TRP A 191 -15.05 9.71 6.38
N PRO A 192 -16.25 10.28 6.29
CA PRO A 192 -16.43 11.71 6.45
C PRO A 192 -16.04 12.17 7.86
N ASP A 193 -15.38 13.32 7.94
CA ASP A 193 -15.11 14.04 9.19
C ASP A 193 -16.18 15.12 9.35
N PRO A 194 -17.07 15.03 10.36
CA PRO A 194 -18.10 16.05 10.59
C PRO A 194 -17.54 17.45 10.86
N ALA A 195 -16.26 17.57 11.21
CA ALA A 195 -15.60 18.84 11.47
C ALA A 195 -15.04 19.51 10.21
N VAL A 196 -15.07 18.85 9.05
CA VAL A 196 -14.54 19.36 7.78
C VAL A 196 -15.61 19.24 6.70
N VAL A 197 -15.87 20.31 5.95
CA VAL A 197 -16.82 20.25 4.83
C VAL A 197 -16.28 19.28 3.79
N LEU A 198 -17.12 18.39 3.25
CA LEU A 198 -16.68 17.37 2.30
C LEU A 198 -15.99 17.95 1.05
N ALA A 199 -16.46 19.09 0.57
CA ALA A 199 -15.86 19.79 -0.58
C ALA A 199 -14.48 20.40 -0.27
N GLU A 200 -14.15 20.56 1.01
CA GLU A 200 -12.85 21.06 1.49
C GLU A 200 -11.90 19.92 1.87
N SER A 201 -12.36 18.67 1.83
CA SER A 201 -11.53 17.47 2.06
C SER A 201 -10.65 17.17 0.84
#